data_AF-A0A947KKK7-F1
#
_entry.id   AF-A0A947KKK7-F1
#
_cell.length_a   1.000
_cell.length_b   1.000
_cell.length_c   1.000
_cell.angle_alpha   90.00
_cell.angle_beta   90.00
_cell.angle_gamma   90.00
#
_symmetry.space_group_name_H-M   'P 1'
#
loop_
_entity.id
_entity.type
_entity.pdbx_description
1 polymer ?
#
loop_
_entity_poly.entity_id
_entity_poly.type
_entity_poly.pdbx_seq_one_letter_code
_entity_poly.pdbx_strand_id
1 'polypeptide(L)' 'MNPEDDIETIKKAYRGLAVKYHPDKVASLGPEIQNLAEEKFKAINDAYQAVRKERGF' A
#
# COMPACT_ATOMS: atom_id res chain seq x y z
N MET A 1 8.95 -2.01 4.80
CA MET A 1 8.09 -1.70 5.96
C MET A 1 8.56 -2.66 7.03
N ASN A 2 9.16 -2.14 8.10
CA ASN A 2 9.74 -2.98 9.11
C ASN A 2 8.68 -3.26 10.19
N PRO A 3 8.64 -4.48 10.75
CA PRO A 3 7.67 -4.85 11.78
C PRO A 3 7.86 -4.11 13.11
N GLU A 4 8.84 -3.20 13.21
CA GLU A 4 9.13 -2.36 14.39
C GLU A 4 8.75 -0.89 14.18
N ASP A 5 8.40 -0.47 12.95
CA ASP A 5 8.03 0.93 12.65
C ASP A 5 6.81 1.37 13.47
N ASP A 6 6.77 2.58 14.00
CA ASP A 6 5.60 3.13 14.70
C ASP A 6 4.34 3.14 13.82
N ILE A 7 3.16 3.09 14.45
CA ILE A 7 1.85 3.10 13.75
C ILE A 7 1.73 4.28 12.79
N GLU A 8 2.26 5.44 13.18
CA GLU A 8 2.27 6.64 12.34
C GLU A 8 3.14 6.45 11.09
N THR A 9 4.33 5.85 11.24
CA THR A 9 5.25 5.52 10.14
C THR A 9 4.59 4.54 9.17
N ILE A 10 3.93 3.50 9.69
CA ILE A 10 3.19 2.52 8.89
C ILE A 10 2.07 3.20 8.10
N LYS A 11 1.26 4.05 8.75
CA LYS A 11 0.17 4.80 8.08
C LYS A 11 0.69 5.77 7.02
N LYS A 12 1.81 6.45 7.29
CA LYS A 12 2.45 7.38 6.36
C LYS A 12 3.01 6.66 5.15
N ALA A 13 3.70 5.54 5.36
CA ALA A 13 4.20 4.68 4.29
C ALA A 13 3.05 4.10 3.45
N TYR A 14 1.99 3.60 4.10
CA TYR A 14 0.78 3.13 3.43
C TYR A 14 0.16 4.21 2.54
N ARG A 15 -0.03 5.43 3.06
CA ARG A 15 -0.54 6.56 2.25
C ARG A 15 0.38 6.89 1.08
N GLY A 16 1.69 6.92 1.27
CA GLY A 16 2.65 7.19 0.20
C GLY A 16 2.60 6.15 -0.91
N LEU A 17 2.50 4.87 -0.55
CA LEU A 17 2.36 3.78 -1.49
C LEU A 17 0.99 3.79 -2.18
N ALA A 18 -0.08 4.08 -1.44
CA ALA A 18 -1.43 4.18 -1.98
C ALA A 18 -1.54 5.28 -3.04
N VAL A 19 -0.89 6.43 -2.84
CA VAL A 19 -0.82 7.50 -3.85
C VAL A 19 0.02 7.06 -5.05
N LYS A 20 1.15 6.38 -4.82
CA LYS A 20 2.04 5.92 -5.90
C LYS A 20 1.39 4.89 -6.84
N TYR A 21 0.55 4.03 -6.28
CA TYR A 21 -0.15 2.97 -7.01
C TYR A 21 -1.66 3.26 -7.17
N HIS A 22 -2.10 4.50 -6.95
CA HIS A 22 -3.51 4.85 -7.10
C HIS A 22 -3.94 4.66 -8.55
N PRO A 23 -5.11 4.05 -8.84
CA PRO A 23 -5.58 3.81 -10.21
C PRO A 23 -5.57 5.09 -11.05
N ASP A 24 -5.90 6.24 -10.47
CA ASP A 24 -5.84 7.54 -11.13
C ASP A 24 -4.42 7.94 -11.60
N LYS A 25 -3.37 7.57 -10.85
CA LYS A 25 -1.97 7.85 -11.21
C LYS A 25 -1.42 6.92 -12.28
N VAL A 26 -1.94 5.70 -12.35
CA VAL A 26 -1.51 4.68 -13.32
C VAL A 26 -2.46 4.53 -14.50
N ALA A 27 -3.61 5.21 -14.48
CA ALA A 27 -4.62 5.19 -15.54
C ALA A 27 -4.01 5.56 -16.90
N SER A 28 -3.10 6.54 -16.92
CA SER A 28 -2.42 6.99 -18.14
C SER A 28 -1.23 6.13 -18.58
N LEU A 29 -0.82 5.13 -17.78
CA LEU A 29 0.40 4.34 -18.01
C LEU A 29 0.13 3.00 -18.73
N GLY A 30 -1.12 2.71 -19.07
CA GLY A 30 -1.52 1.50 -19.80
C GLY A 30 -1.83 0.29 -18.90
N PRO A 31 -2.46 -0.75 -19.47
CA PRO A 31 -3.07 -1.85 -18.72
C PRO A 31 -2.06 -2.71 -17.94
N GLU A 32 -0.84 -2.89 -18.44
CA GLU A 32 0.21 -3.65 -17.73
C GLU A 32 0.62 -2.96 -16.42
N ILE A 33 0.79 -1.63 -16.46
CA ILE A 33 1.15 -0.85 -15.28
C ILE A 33 -0.02 -0.78 -14.30
N GLN A 34 -1.26 -0.70 -14.81
CA GLN A 34 -2.46 -0.76 -13.98
C GLN A 34 -2.56 -2.09 -13.21
N ASN A 35 -2.38 -3.23 -13.90
CA ASN A 35 -2.40 -4.54 -13.25
C ASN A 35 -1.29 -4.68 -12.20
N LEU A 36 -0.07 -4.25 -12.54
CA LEU A 36 1.05 -4.30 -11.59
C LEU A 36 0.80 -3.40 -10.37
N ALA A 37 0.21 -2.23 -10.58
CA ALA A 37 -0.15 -1.32 -9.50
C ALA A 37 -1.24 -1.91 -8.61
N GLU A 38 -2.24 -2.57 -9.19
CA GLU A 38 -3.28 -3.28 -8.44
C GLU A 38 -2.69 -4.40 -7.57
N GLU A 39 -1.84 -5.25 -8.15
CA GLU A 39 -1.18 -6.34 -7.40
C GLU A 39 -0.35 -5.80 -6.23
N LYS A 40 0.43 -4.74 -6.47
CA LYS A 40 1.21 -4.09 -5.41
C LYS A 40 0.31 -3.45 -4.37
N PHE A 41 -0.73 -2.74 -4.78
CA PHE A 41 -1.67 -2.10 -3.87
C PHE A 41 -2.35 -3.13 -2.96
N LYS A 42 -2.75 -4.28 -3.51
CA LYS A 42 -3.31 -5.40 -2.76
C LYS A 42 -2.32 -5.95 -1.75
N ALA A 43 -1.08 -6.20 -2.14
CA ALA A 43 -0.03 -6.68 -1.22
C ALA A 43 0.27 -5.68 -0.08
N ILE A 44 0.29 -4.39 -0.38
CA ILE A 44 0.48 -3.32 0.60
C ILE A 44 -0.69 -3.27 1.59
N ASN A 45 -1.91 -3.39 1.10
CA ASN A 45 -3.10 -3.39 1.93
C ASN A 45 -3.17 -4.65 2.82
N ASP A 46 -2.78 -5.80 2.31
CA ASP A 46 -2.72 -7.06 3.06
C ASP A 46 -1.68 -6.97 4.19
N ALA A 47 -0.47 -6.50 3.89
CA ALA A 47 0.56 -6.25 4.88
C ALA A 47 0.10 -5.23 5.95
N TYR A 48 -0.56 -4.14 5.53
CA TYR A 48 -1.12 -3.16 6.46
C TYR A 48 -2.20 -3.77 7.35
N GLN A 49 -3.11 -4.57 6.80
CA GLN A 49 -4.16 -5.29 7.56
C GLN A 49 -3.56 -6.28 8.55
N ALA A 50 -2.55 -7.04 8.14
CA ALA A 50 -1.85 -7.99 9.01
C ALA A 50 -1.21 -7.28 10.21
N VAL A 51 -0.44 -6.22 9.95
CA VAL A 51 0.20 -5.42 11.02
C VAL A 51 -0.85 -4.74 11.91
N ARG A 52 -1.93 -4.23 11.32
CA ARG A 52 -3.04 -3.62 12.05
C ARG A 52 -3.74 -4.63 12.97
N LYS A 53 -3.97 -5.85 12.50
CA LYS A 53 -4.55 -6.95 13.28
C LYS A 53 -3.62 -7.40 14.41
N GLU A 54 -2.32 -7.52 14.13
CA GLU A 54 -1.31 -7.93 15.10
C GLU A 54 -1.09 -6.89 16.21
N ARG A 55 -1.19 -5.62 15.86
CA ARG A 55 -0.97 -4.49 16.79
C ARG A 55 -2.25 -3.89 17.39
N GLY A 56 -3.42 -4.35 16.98
CA GLY A 56 -4.70 -4.08 17.64
C GLY A 56 -5.23 -2.64 17.55
N PHE A 57 -5.16 -2.01 16.37
CA PHE A 57 -5.75 -0.67 16.11
C PHE A 57 -6.58 -0.60 14.83
#